data_AF-A0A2I0PAK4-F1
#
_entry.id   AF-A0A2I0PAK4-F1
#
_cell.length_a   1.000
_cell.length_b   1.000
_cell.length_c   1.000
_cell.angle_alpha   90.00
_cell.angle_beta   90.00
_cell.angle_gamma   90.00
#
_symmetry.space_group_name_H-M   'P 1'
#
loop_
_entity.id
_entity.type
_entity.pdbx_description
1 polymer ?
#
loop_
_entity_poly.entity_id
_entity_poly.type
_entity_poly.pdbx_seq_one_letter_code
_entity_poly.pdbx_strand_id
1 'polypeptide(L)'
;MQDPRLRLLAAVVLSLAAFASTTGAVAVLVWWLIFTPRTKVLPRLGVFLPLIAMIVATALLSAWGGGAGLSYLIRMLALLLLAAWTYAGTEDGEVLAVAVWALGNRVGFEIGLIAEMGLTSLAVLRQEIEQMRVAMALKGIRPGARSIVPLAVTLIVTQIRRSDEIARLLVVRGYAIGGRICPRFSADPRDIPAFLTAIIPGVLSCLPLRDVFILVG
;
A
#
# COMPACT_ATOMS: atom_id res chain seq x y z
N MET A 1 -13.23 -7.99 -1.48
CA MET A 1 -12.34 -8.54 -2.52
C MET A 1 -11.32 -9.44 -1.87
N GLN A 2 -11.51 -10.76 -2.01
CA GLN A 2 -10.56 -11.77 -1.57
C GLN A 2 -9.52 -12.05 -2.67
N ASP A 3 -9.90 -12.04 -3.96
CA ASP A 3 -8.92 -12.25 -5.03
C ASP A 3 -7.96 -11.03 -5.14
N PRO A 4 -6.64 -11.22 -4.87
CA PRO A 4 -5.67 -10.13 -4.87
C PRO A 4 -5.44 -9.53 -6.27
N ARG A 5 -5.68 -10.30 -7.35
CA ARG A 5 -5.55 -9.82 -8.72
C ARG A 5 -6.62 -8.79 -9.04
N LEU A 6 -7.88 -9.13 -8.73
CA LEU A 6 -9.02 -8.23 -8.91
C LEU A 6 -8.90 -7.03 -7.97
N ARG A 7 -8.41 -7.23 -6.74
CA ARG A 7 -8.17 -6.14 -5.79
C ARG A 7 -7.14 -5.13 -6.31
N LEU A 8 -6.00 -5.61 -6.84
CA LEU A 8 -4.96 -4.73 -7.38
C LEU A 8 -5.42 -4.02 -8.66
N LEU A 9 -6.09 -4.72 -9.57
CA LEU A 9 -6.65 -4.09 -10.77
C LEU A 9 -7.71 -3.04 -10.40
N ALA A 10 -8.63 -3.34 -9.49
CA ALA A 10 -9.61 -2.37 -8.99
C ALA A 10 -8.92 -1.17 -8.36
N ALA A 11 -7.89 -1.38 -7.55
CA ALA A 11 -7.12 -0.30 -6.93
C ALA A 11 -6.47 0.61 -7.97
N VAL A 12 -5.87 0.06 -9.03
CA VAL A 12 -5.27 0.84 -10.11
C VAL A 12 -6.34 1.67 -10.82
N VAL A 13 -7.47 1.05 -11.21
CA VAL A 13 -8.57 1.73 -11.90
C VAL A 13 -9.19 2.83 -11.04
N LEU A 14 -9.46 2.56 -9.76
CA LEU A 14 -10.03 3.53 -8.83
C LEU A 14 -9.05 4.66 -8.49
N SER A 15 -7.74 4.37 -8.40
CA SER A 15 -6.71 5.40 -8.20
C SER A 15 -6.64 6.34 -9.40
N LEU A 16 -6.64 5.79 -10.61
CA LEU A 16 -6.69 6.56 -11.86
C LEU A 16 -7.96 7.42 -11.91
N ALA A 17 -9.12 6.85 -11.58
CA ALA A 17 -10.40 7.56 -11.57
C ALA A 17 -10.43 8.72 -10.56
N ALA A 18 -9.94 8.49 -9.34
CA ALA A 18 -9.84 9.51 -8.29
C ALA A 18 -8.85 10.62 -8.65
N PHE A 19 -7.77 10.29 -9.33
CA PHE A 19 -6.79 11.27 -9.77
C PHE A 19 -7.30 12.14 -10.92
N ALA A 20 -7.93 11.50 -11.92
CA ALA A 20 -8.35 12.15 -13.16
C ALA A 20 -9.47 13.18 -12.98
N SER A 21 -10.42 12.98 -12.06
CA SER A 21 -11.59 13.86 -11.92
C SER A 21 -12.11 13.94 -10.49
N THR A 22 -12.77 15.05 -10.13
CA THR A 22 -13.43 15.17 -8.82
C THR A 22 -14.63 14.22 -8.72
N THR A 23 -15.42 14.11 -9.78
CA THR A 23 -16.56 13.19 -9.86
C THR A 23 -16.12 11.74 -9.71
N GLY A 24 -15.00 11.36 -10.33
CA GLY A 24 -14.36 10.06 -10.15
C GLY A 24 -13.93 9.83 -8.71
N ALA A 25 -13.33 10.82 -8.05
CA ALA A 25 -12.95 10.70 -6.63
C ALA A 25 -14.16 10.51 -5.70
N VAL A 26 -15.26 11.24 -5.93
CA VAL A 26 -16.51 11.04 -5.18
C VAL A 26 -17.09 9.65 -5.44
N ALA A 27 -17.11 9.20 -6.68
CA ALA A 27 -17.57 7.85 -7.03
C ALA A 27 -16.70 6.76 -6.37
N VAL A 28 -15.38 6.97 -6.29
CA VAL A 28 -14.45 6.08 -5.57
C VAL A 28 -14.76 6.05 -4.07
N LEU A 29 -15.06 7.19 -3.44
CA LEU A 29 -15.46 7.23 -2.04
C LEU A 29 -16.78 6.48 -1.79
N VAL A 30 -17.76 6.65 -2.67
CA VAL A 30 -19.04 5.92 -2.59
C VAL A 30 -18.81 4.42 -2.76
N TRP A 31 -18.02 4.03 -3.77
CA TRP A 31 -17.65 2.64 -4.00
C TRP A 31 -16.94 2.05 -2.77
N TRP A 32 -15.98 2.80 -2.20
CA TRP A 32 -15.24 2.40 -1.00
C TRP A 32 -16.17 2.18 0.18
N LEU A 33 -17.16 3.05 0.41
CA LEU A 33 -18.14 2.89 1.49
C LEU A 33 -19.04 1.66 1.33
N ILE A 34 -19.38 1.28 0.10
CA ILE A 34 -20.25 0.14 -0.20
C ILE A 34 -19.49 -1.19 -0.07
N PHE A 35 -18.27 -1.26 -0.59
CA PHE A 35 -17.53 -2.51 -0.74
C PHE A 35 -16.43 -2.74 0.31
N THR A 36 -16.14 -1.75 1.16
CA THR A 36 -15.21 -1.93 2.29
C THR A 36 -15.95 -2.52 3.49
N PRO A 37 -15.68 -3.77 3.88
CA PRO A 37 -16.25 -4.33 5.09
C PRO A 37 -15.72 -3.56 6.30
N ARG A 38 -16.64 -3.01 7.12
CA ARG A 38 -16.37 -2.22 8.34
C ARG A 38 -15.45 -2.90 9.37
N THR A 39 -15.16 -4.18 9.20
CA THR A 39 -14.45 -5.05 10.16
C THR A 39 -12.96 -5.23 9.86
N LYS A 40 -12.48 -4.92 8.64
CA LYS A 40 -11.02 -4.91 8.38
C LYS A 40 -10.48 -3.57 8.87
N VAL A 41 -9.90 -3.64 10.07
CA VAL A 41 -9.41 -2.53 10.90
C VAL A 41 -8.70 -1.49 10.05
N LEU A 42 -9.21 -0.25 10.02
CA LEU A 42 -8.47 0.88 9.45
C LEU A 42 -7.05 0.90 10.02
N PRO A 43 -6.06 1.41 9.25
CA PRO A 43 -4.69 1.56 9.76
C PRO A 43 -4.70 2.22 11.14
N ARG A 44 -3.76 1.85 12.01
CA ARG A 44 -3.68 2.38 13.37
C ARG A 44 -3.94 3.89 13.36
N LEU A 45 -4.96 4.31 14.12
CA LEU A 45 -5.47 5.68 14.08
C LEU A 45 -4.37 6.72 14.28
N GLY A 46 -3.34 6.40 15.07
CA GLY A 46 -2.17 7.25 15.29
C GLY A 46 -1.28 7.53 14.06
N VAL A 47 -1.34 6.73 12.99
CA VAL A 47 -0.63 6.98 11.72
C VAL A 47 -1.58 7.59 10.68
N PHE A 48 -2.84 7.17 10.68
CA PHE A 48 -3.82 7.64 9.72
C PHE A 48 -4.24 9.10 9.97
N LEU A 49 -4.40 9.49 11.24
CA LEU A 49 -4.80 10.84 11.65
C LEU A 49 -3.79 11.93 11.27
N PRO A 50 -2.46 11.79 11.49
CA PRO A 50 -1.51 12.81 11.03
C PRO A 50 -1.45 12.92 9.50
N LEU A 51 -1.64 11.81 8.75
CA LEU A 51 -1.72 11.86 7.29
C LEU A 51 -2.94 12.66 6.83
N ILE A 52 -4.12 12.42 7.43
CA ILE A 52 -5.32 13.23 7.16
C ILE A 52 -5.07 14.69 7.52
N ALA A 53 -4.51 14.97 8.70
CA ALA A 53 -4.23 16.33 9.14
C ALA A 53 -3.31 17.07 8.16
N MET A 54 -2.29 16.39 7.63
CA MET A 54 -1.40 16.94 6.61
C MET A 54 -2.14 17.24 5.30
N ILE A 55 -3.02 16.33 4.85
CA ILE A 55 -3.84 16.56 3.64
C ILE A 55 -4.80 17.74 3.85
N VAL A 56 -5.44 17.85 5.01
CA VAL A 56 -6.35 18.95 5.35
C VAL A 56 -5.58 20.28 5.41
N ALA A 57 -4.41 20.31 6.04
CA ALA A 57 -3.57 21.50 6.12
C ALA A 57 -3.12 21.98 4.73
N THR A 58 -2.69 21.07 3.86
CA THR A 58 -2.30 21.40 2.48
C THR A 58 -3.49 21.86 1.64
N ALA A 59 -4.67 21.25 1.81
CA ALA A 59 -5.90 21.69 1.16
C ALA A 59 -6.33 23.10 1.59
N LEU A 60 -6.26 23.41 2.89
CA LEU A 60 -6.57 24.74 3.43
C LEU A 60 -5.61 25.80 2.89
N LEU A 61 -4.30 25.49 2.88
CA LEU A 61 -3.29 26.40 2.32
C LEU A 61 -3.53 26.65 0.83
N SER A 62 -3.91 25.62 0.07
CA SER A 62 -4.28 25.75 -1.34
C SER A 62 -5.54 26.59 -1.54
N ALA A 63 -6.56 26.43 -0.70
CA ALA A 63 -7.79 27.23 -0.74
C ALA A 63 -7.53 28.71 -0.42
N TRP A 64 -6.66 29.01 0.56
CA TRP A 64 -6.23 30.38 0.86
C TRP A 64 -5.41 31.01 -0.26
N GLY A 65 -4.65 30.20 -1.01
CA GLY A 65 -3.92 30.65 -2.20
C GLY A 65 -4.79 30.86 -3.45
N GLY A 66 -6.13 30.73 -3.35
CA GLY A 66 -7.05 30.84 -4.47
C GLY A 66 -7.17 29.58 -5.34
N GLY A 67 -6.52 28.48 -4.95
CA GLY A 67 -6.55 27.20 -5.65
C GLY A 67 -7.76 26.33 -5.30
N ALA A 68 -7.94 25.24 -6.04
CA ALA A 68 -9.03 24.28 -5.87
C ALA A 68 -8.81 23.33 -4.66
N GLY A 69 -8.62 23.89 -3.45
CA GLY A 69 -8.29 23.13 -2.24
C GLY A 69 -9.30 22.04 -1.87
N LEU A 70 -10.60 22.28 -2.12
CA LEU A 70 -11.66 21.29 -1.83
C LEU A 70 -11.62 20.10 -2.80
N SER A 71 -11.36 20.33 -4.08
CA SER A 71 -11.13 19.28 -5.08
C SER A 71 -9.93 18.42 -4.69
N TYR A 72 -8.81 19.07 -4.32
CA TYR A 72 -7.61 18.39 -3.87
C TYR A 72 -7.85 17.53 -2.62
N LEU A 73 -8.56 18.06 -1.62
CA LEU A 73 -8.91 17.34 -0.39
C LEU A 73 -9.66 16.05 -0.69
N ILE A 74 -10.71 16.12 -1.52
CA ILE A 74 -11.54 14.97 -1.86
C ILE A 74 -10.72 13.90 -2.59
N ARG A 75 -9.90 14.29 -3.58
CA ARG A 75 -9.04 13.36 -4.33
C ARG A 75 -8.03 12.67 -3.43
N MET A 76 -7.32 13.44 -2.61
CA MET A 76 -6.28 12.88 -1.73
C MET A 76 -6.87 12.02 -0.61
N LEU A 77 -8.05 12.37 -0.08
CA LEU A 77 -8.75 11.54 0.89
C LEU A 77 -9.21 10.21 0.28
N ALA A 78 -9.75 10.24 -0.95
CA ALA A 78 -10.13 9.04 -1.68
C ALA A 78 -8.93 8.11 -1.92
N LEU A 79 -7.81 8.67 -2.38
CA LEU A 79 -6.58 7.91 -2.60
C LEU A 79 -6.01 7.33 -1.30
N LEU A 80 -6.01 8.09 -0.21
CA LEU A 80 -5.54 7.62 1.09
C LEU A 80 -6.39 6.46 1.62
N LEU A 81 -7.72 6.56 1.52
CA LEU A 81 -8.64 5.49 1.94
C LEU A 81 -8.52 4.25 1.07
N LEU A 82 -8.35 4.44 -0.24
CA LEU A 82 -8.14 3.34 -1.17
C LEU A 82 -6.81 2.63 -0.87
N ALA A 83 -5.73 3.37 -0.65
CA ALA A 83 -4.43 2.80 -0.25
C ALA A 83 -4.50 2.06 1.09
N ALA A 84 -5.23 2.59 2.06
CA ALA A 84 -5.46 1.91 3.32
C ALA A 84 -6.22 0.58 3.13
N TRP A 85 -7.24 0.58 2.27
CA TRP A 85 -8.03 -0.62 1.96
C TRP A 85 -7.24 -1.69 1.21
N THR A 86 -6.44 -1.30 0.21
CA THR A 86 -5.60 -2.26 -0.52
C THR A 86 -4.58 -2.92 0.38
N TYR A 87 -3.94 -2.13 1.25
CA TYR A 87 -2.91 -2.61 2.17
C TYR A 87 -3.50 -3.48 3.30
N ALA A 88 -4.63 -3.08 3.88
CA ALA A 88 -5.28 -3.85 4.96
C ALA A 88 -5.80 -5.22 4.49
N GLY A 89 -5.98 -5.41 3.18
CA GLY A 89 -6.39 -6.68 2.60
C GLY A 89 -5.25 -7.65 2.32
N THR A 90 -4.00 -7.20 2.33
CA THR A 90 -2.86 -8.01 1.86
C THR A 90 -2.43 -9.06 2.87
N GLU A 91 -2.44 -10.31 2.43
CA GLU A 91 -1.94 -11.46 3.18
C GLU A 91 -0.52 -11.86 2.70
N ASP A 92 0.22 -12.54 3.57
CA ASP A 92 1.57 -13.02 3.25
C ASP A 92 1.55 -13.97 2.05
N GLY A 93 2.41 -13.73 1.07
CA GLY A 93 2.55 -14.51 -0.17
C GLY A 93 1.66 -14.05 -1.33
N GLU A 94 0.71 -13.14 -1.09
CA GLU A 94 -0.14 -12.61 -2.17
C GLU A 94 0.65 -11.78 -3.18
N VAL A 95 1.66 -11.03 -2.73
CA VAL A 95 2.45 -10.16 -3.61
C VAL A 95 3.31 -11.00 -4.55
N LEU A 96 3.96 -12.04 -4.04
CA LEU A 96 4.65 -13.04 -4.87
C LEU A 96 3.70 -13.70 -5.87
N ALA A 97 2.51 -14.13 -5.43
CA ALA A 97 1.54 -14.80 -6.29
C ALA A 97 1.05 -13.89 -7.43
N VAL A 98 0.75 -12.62 -7.14
CA VAL A 98 0.33 -11.66 -8.16
C VAL A 98 1.47 -11.32 -9.11
N ALA A 99 2.69 -11.12 -8.62
CA ALA A 99 3.84 -10.83 -9.46
C ALA A 99 4.14 -11.96 -10.44
N VAL A 100 4.09 -13.22 -9.99
CA VAL A 100 4.24 -14.41 -10.85
C VAL A 100 3.13 -14.52 -11.87
N TRP A 101 1.89 -14.20 -11.49
CA TRP A 101 0.76 -14.18 -12.43
C TRP A 101 0.92 -13.08 -13.51
N ALA A 102 1.38 -11.88 -13.13
CA ALA A 102 1.47 -10.73 -14.03
C ALA A 102 2.71 -10.75 -14.94
N LEU A 103 3.87 -11.17 -14.42
CA LEU A 103 5.18 -11.09 -15.08
C LEU A 103 5.78 -12.48 -15.40
N GLY A 104 5.04 -13.54 -15.11
CA GLY A 104 5.43 -14.92 -15.38
C GLY A 104 6.38 -15.53 -14.34
N ASN A 105 6.70 -16.82 -14.55
CA ASN A 105 7.41 -17.63 -13.56
C ASN A 105 8.86 -17.22 -13.29
N ARG A 106 9.55 -16.51 -14.19
CA ARG A 106 10.96 -16.13 -13.97
C ARG A 106 11.08 -14.74 -13.36
N VAL A 107 10.78 -13.72 -14.16
CA VAL A 107 10.88 -12.31 -13.76
C VAL A 107 9.87 -11.97 -12.67
N GLY A 108 8.63 -12.43 -12.79
CA GLY A 108 7.60 -12.22 -11.77
C GLY A 108 7.89 -12.91 -10.44
N PHE A 109 8.56 -14.07 -10.47
CA PHE A 109 9.00 -14.73 -9.24
C PHE A 109 10.09 -13.94 -8.53
N GLU A 110 11.11 -13.45 -9.25
CA GLU A 110 12.20 -12.68 -8.63
C GLU A 110 11.70 -11.36 -8.05
N ILE A 111 10.94 -10.59 -8.84
CA ILE A 111 10.38 -9.32 -8.39
C ILE A 111 9.40 -9.55 -7.23
N GLY A 112 8.54 -10.56 -7.37
CA GLY A 112 7.59 -10.93 -6.33
C GLY A 112 8.27 -11.36 -5.03
N LEU A 113 9.35 -12.15 -5.12
CA LEU A 113 10.10 -12.64 -3.97
C LEU A 113 10.82 -11.49 -3.26
N ILE A 114 11.44 -10.58 -4.02
CA ILE A 114 12.07 -9.38 -3.46
C ILE A 114 11.03 -8.51 -2.75
N ALA A 115 9.87 -8.30 -3.37
CA ALA A 115 8.78 -7.52 -2.78
C ALA A 115 8.24 -8.18 -1.50
N GLU A 116 8.02 -9.49 -1.53
CA GLU A 116 7.54 -10.27 -0.38
C GLU A 116 8.54 -10.21 0.78
N MET A 117 9.83 -10.50 0.52
CA MET A 117 10.89 -10.40 1.51
C MET A 117 11.00 -8.98 2.09
N GLY A 118 10.82 -7.96 1.25
CA GLY A 118 10.75 -6.57 1.68
C GLY A 118 9.60 -6.32 2.66
N LEU A 119 8.38 -6.72 2.31
CA LEU A 119 7.19 -6.54 3.15
C LEU A 119 7.30 -7.29 4.48
N THR A 120 7.71 -8.57 4.43
CA THR A 120 7.93 -9.36 5.65
C THR A 120 9.02 -8.74 6.52
N SER A 121 10.10 -8.21 5.92
CA SER A 121 11.16 -7.55 6.68
C SER A 121 10.67 -6.31 7.43
N LEU A 122 9.79 -5.50 6.82
CA LEU A 122 9.21 -4.32 7.46
C LEU A 122 8.35 -4.71 8.68
N ALA A 123 7.62 -5.83 8.58
CA ALA A 123 6.83 -6.35 9.70
C ALA A 123 7.72 -6.75 10.88
N VAL A 124 8.85 -7.43 10.62
CA VAL A 124 9.79 -7.85 11.67
C VAL A 124 10.61 -6.69 12.23
N LEU A 125 11.02 -5.75 11.38
CA LEU A 125 11.76 -4.53 11.75
C LEU A 125 11.03 -3.74 12.84
N ARG A 126 9.69 -3.69 12.78
CA ARG A 126 8.89 -3.03 13.82
C ARG A 126 9.13 -3.65 15.19
N GLN A 127 9.16 -4.96 15.30
CA GLN A 127 9.39 -5.68 16.56
C GLN A 127 10.84 -5.50 17.04
N GLU A 128 11.81 -5.53 16.12
CA GLU A 128 13.22 -5.29 16.46
C GLU A 128 13.45 -3.88 17.01
N ILE A 129 12.83 -2.85 16.42
CA ILE A 129 12.90 -1.47 16.92
C ILE A 129 12.31 -1.37 18.33
N GLU A 130 11.19 -2.06 18.59
CA GLU A 130 10.56 -2.05 19.91
C GLU A 130 11.46 -2.70 20.96
N GLN A 131 12.06 -3.85 20.66
CA GLN A 131 13.03 -4.52 21.54
C GLN A 131 14.28 -3.66 21.77
N MET A 132 14.81 -3.00 20.73
CA MET A 132 15.96 -2.10 20.86
C MET A 132 15.63 -0.87 21.71
N ARG A 133 14.42 -0.31 21.60
CA ARG A 133 13.96 0.79 22.46
C ARG A 133 13.92 0.38 23.92
N VAL A 134 13.41 -0.81 24.22
CA VAL A 134 13.41 -1.36 25.59
C VAL A 134 14.83 -1.54 26.10
N ALA A 135 15.73 -2.10 25.28
CA ALA A 135 17.14 -2.28 25.66
C ALA A 135 17.87 -0.95 25.91
N MET A 136 17.60 0.09 25.11
CA MET A 136 18.14 1.44 25.32
C MET A 136 17.63 2.05 26.63
N ALA A 137 16.34 1.88 26.93
CA ALA A 137 15.75 2.34 28.18
C ALA A 137 16.41 1.65 29.40
N LEU A 138 16.64 0.34 29.33
CA LEU A 138 17.33 -0.42 30.38
C LEU A 138 18.79 0.00 30.57
N LYS A 139 19.47 0.41 29.49
CA LYS A 139 20.84 0.93 29.55
C LYS A 139 20.93 2.42 29.90
N GLY A 140 19.80 3.10 30.16
CA GLY A 140 19.75 4.53 30.46
C GLY A 140 20.19 5.43 29.29
N ILE A 141 20.21 4.90 28.06
CA ILE A 141 20.61 5.64 26.87
C ILE A 141 19.41 6.50 26.45
N ARG A 142 19.60 7.83 26.45
CA ARG A 142 18.55 8.75 26.00
C ARG A 142 18.37 8.67 24.47
N PRO A 143 17.12 8.56 23.97
CA PRO A 143 16.87 8.61 22.54
C PRO A 143 17.29 9.97 21.99
N GLY A 144 18.22 9.97 21.04
CA GLY A 144 18.73 11.17 20.39
C GLY A 144 19.46 10.84 19.09
N ALA A 145 19.81 11.85 18.29
CA ALA A 145 20.44 11.66 16.97
C ALA A 145 21.68 10.73 17.02
N ARG A 146 22.48 10.82 18.08
CA ARG A 146 23.67 9.99 18.29
C ARG A 146 23.36 8.51 18.57
N SER A 147 22.17 8.21 19.08
CA SER A 147 21.68 6.83 19.29
C SER A 147 21.05 6.22 18.04
N ILE A 148 20.67 7.04 17.04
CA ILE A 148 20.09 6.56 15.78
C ILE A 148 21.14 5.79 14.96
N VAL A 149 22.36 6.33 14.88
CA VAL A 149 23.45 5.71 14.12
C VAL A 149 23.72 4.26 14.55
N PRO A 150 24.02 3.94 15.83
CA PRO A 150 24.27 2.57 16.25
C PRO A 150 23.04 1.67 16.11
N LEU A 151 21.83 2.21 16.29
CA LEU A 151 20.58 1.47 16.08
C LEU A 151 20.42 1.08 14.61
N ALA A 152 20.61 2.03 13.69
CA ALA A 152 20.55 1.81 12.26
C ALA A 152 21.60 0.80 11.80
N VAL A 153 22.85 0.93 12.25
CA VAL A 153 23.92 -0.03 11.91
C VAL A 153 23.55 -1.43 12.40
N THR A 154 23.04 -1.57 13.62
CA THR A 154 22.64 -2.87 14.18
C THR A 154 21.50 -3.49 13.37
N LEU A 155 20.49 -2.70 13.00
CA LEU A 155 19.39 -3.17 12.14
C LEU A 155 19.90 -3.60 10.75
N ILE A 156 20.76 -2.80 10.11
CA ILE A 156 21.32 -3.12 8.79
C ILE A 156 22.10 -4.44 8.84
N VAL A 157 22.99 -4.61 9.82
CA VAL A 157 23.79 -5.84 9.97
C VAL A 157 22.88 -7.04 10.24
N THR A 158 21.85 -6.88 11.07
CA THR A 158 20.88 -7.94 11.38
C THR A 158 20.10 -8.36 10.14
N GLN A 159 19.67 -7.38 9.33
CA GLN A 159 18.93 -7.63 8.10
C GLN A 159 19.79 -8.27 7.00
N ILE A 160 21.08 -7.90 6.90
CA ILE A 160 22.03 -8.55 5.98
C ILE A 160 22.21 -10.02 6.35
N ARG A 161 22.42 -10.33 7.64
CA ARG A 161 22.58 -11.72 8.11
C ARG A 161 21.33 -12.56 7.84
N ARG A 162 20.14 -12.03 8.17
CA ARG A 162 18.86 -12.70 7.87
C ARG A 162 18.69 -12.94 6.36
N SER A 163 19.05 -11.97 5.53
CA SER A 163 18.95 -12.11 4.08
C SER A 163 19.88 -13.21 3.56
N ASP A 164 21.10 -13.34 4.10
CA ASP A 164 22.02 -14.45 3.77
C ASP A 164 21.43 -15.82 4.16
N GLU A 165 20.82 -15.93 5.34
CA GLU A 165 20.14 -17.16 5.78
C GLU A 165 18.99 -17.54 4.84
N ILE A 166 18.14 -16.57 4.47
CA ILE A 166 17.04 -16.79 3.51
C ILE A 166 17.60 -17.20 2.15
N ALA A 167 18.65 -16.53 1.66
CA ALA A 167 19.29 -16.86 0.38
C ALA A 167 19.83 -18.30 0.39
N ARG A 168 20.51 -18.74 1.45
CA ARG A 168 20.97 -20.12 1.59
C ARG A 168 19.82 -21.12 1.58
N LEU A 169 18.73 -20.82 2.29
CA LEU A 169 17.53 -21.68 2.30
C LEU A 169 16.90 -21.79 0.91
N LEU A 170 16.86 -20.70 0.15
CA LEU A 170 16.36 -20.70 -1.24
C LEU A 170 17.23 -21.57 -2.14
N VAL A 171 18.56 -21.42 -2.05
CA VAL A 171 19.51 -22.20 -2.85
C VAL A 171 19.41 -23.69 -2.53
N VAL A 172 19.33 -24.09 -1.26
CA VAL A 172 19.15 -25.49 -0.85
C VAL A 172 17.83 -26.08 -1.37
N ARG A 173 16.80 -25.26 -1.51
CA ARG A 173 15.50 -25.64 -2.10
C ARG A 173 15.52 -25.64 -3.64
N GLY A 174 16.65 -25.35 -4.27
CA GLY A 174 16.82 -25.34 -5.73
C GLY A 174 16.44 -24.01 -6.39
N TYR A 175 16.15 -22.96 -5.62
CA TYR A 175 15.88 -21.60 -6.13
C TYR A 175 17.19 -20.82 -6.25
N ALA A 176 17.95 -21.09 -7.31
CA ALA A 176 19.19 -20.36 -7.63
C ALA A 176 18.97 -19.16 -8.55
N ILE A 177 18.09 -19.31 -9.56
CA ILE A 177 17.70 -18.26 -10.52
C ILE A 177 16.23 -18.49 -10.89
N GLY A 178 15.38 -17.49 -10.68
CA GLY A 178 13.93 -17.63 -10.81
C GLY A 178 13.33 -18.73 -9.93
N GLY A 179 12.07 -19.07 -10.21
CA GLY A 179 11.36 -20.12 -9.50
C GLY A 179 10.09 -20.54 -10.22
N ARG A 180 9.34 -21.46 -9.63
CA ARG A 180 7.96 -21.71 -10.03
C ARG A 180 7.15 -21.84 -8.76
N ILE A 181 6.10 -21.05 -8.69
CA ILE A 181 5.04 -21.20 -7.71
C ILE A 181 3.75 -21.38 -8.50
N CYS A 182 2.88 -22.28 -8.05
CA CYS A 182 1.53 -22.38 -8.58
C CYS A 182 0.65 -21.50 -7.70
N PRO A 183 0.39 -20.24 -8.08
CA PRO A 183 -0.41 -19.35 -7.25
C PRO A 183 -1.84 -19.90 -7.18
N ARG A 184 -2.35 -20.07 -5.96
CA ARG A 184 -3.74 -20.42 -5.73
C ARG A 184 -4.45 -19.16 -5.26
N PHE A 185 -5.39 -18.70 -6.08
CA PHE A 185 -6.20 -17.54 -5.76
C PHE A 185 -7.55 -18.01 -5.27
N SER A 186 -7.94 -17.54 -4.08
CA SER A 186 -9.30 -17.66 -3.56
C SER A 186 -10.14 -16.54 -4.15
N ALA A 187 -11.23 -16.88 -4.84
CA ALA A 187 -12.20 -15.91 -5.33
C ALA A 187 -13.51 -16.10 -4.56
N ASP A 188 -13.98 -15.04 -3.92
CA ASP A 188 -15.34 -14.98 -3.38
C ASP A 188 -16.29 -14.56 -4.52
N PRO A 189 -17.49 -15.16 -4.68
CA PRO A 189 -18.47 -14.72 -5.67
C PRO A 189 -18.83 -13.23 -5.58
N ARG A 190 -18.59 -12.57 -4.43
CA ARG A 190 -18.76 -11.12 -4.27
C ARG A 190 -17.65 -10.28 -4.89
N ASP A 191 -16.53 -10.87 -5.31
CA ASP A 191 -15.38 -10.15 -5.85
C ASP A 191 -15.61 -9.66 -7.28
N ILE A 192 -16.32 -10.45 -8.09
CA ILE A 192 -16.68 -10.11 -9.47
C ILE A 192 -17.59 -8.87 -9.54
N PRO A 193 -18.75 -8.82 -8.84
CA PRO A 193 -19.59 -7.63 -8.89
C PRO A 193 -18.88 -6.40 -8.31
N ALA A 194 -18.06 -6.56 -7.27
CA ALA A 194 -17.27 -5.46 -6.73
C ALA A 194 -16.23 -4.93 -7.76
N PHE A 195 -15.65 -5.81 -8.57
CA PHE A 195 -14.69 -5.41 -9.61
C PHE A 195 -15.38 -4.70 -10.76
N LEU A 196 -16.53 -5.22 -11.21
CA LEU A 196 -17.32 -4.59 -12.26
C LEU A 196 -17.81 -3.20 -11.86
N THR A 197 -18.23 -3.01 -10.60
CA THR A 197 -18.64 -1.68 -10.11
C THR A 197 -17.47 -0.72 -9.98
N ALA A 198 -16.22 -1.21 -9.83
CA ALA A 198 -15.03 -0.36 -9.80
C ALA A 198 -14.67 0.23 -11.19
N ILE A 199 -15.16 -0.39 -12.28
CA ILE A 199 -15.00 0.15 -13.63
C ILE A 199 -15.87 1.41 -13.82
N ILE A 200 -17.00 1.52 -13.11
CA ILE A 200 -17.94 2.64 -13.24
C ILE A 200 -17.27 3.99 -12.90
N PRO A 201 -16.56 4.15 -11.76
CA PRO A 201 -15.74 5.35 -11.51
C PRO A 201 -14.72 5.63 -12.60
N GLY A 202 -14.09 4.59 -13.16
CA GLY A 202 -13.16 4.72 -14.29
C GLY A 202 -13.83 5.35 -15.52
N VAL A 203 -14.98 4.82 -15.93
CA VAL A 203 -15.75 5.36 -17.06
C VAL A 203 -16.25 6.78 -16.77
N LEU A 204 -16.76 7.03 -15.56
CA LEU A 204 -17.19 8.37 -15.12
C LEU A 204 -16.07 9.40 -15.19
N SER A 205 -14.82 8.99 -14.92
CA SER A 205 -13.65 9.87 -15.02
C SER A 205 -13.25 10.21 -16.47
N CYS A 206 -13.62 9.36 -17.43
CA CYS A 206 -13.41 9.61 -18.85
C CYS A 206 -14.55 10.41 -19.50
N LEU A 207 -15.72 10.46 -18.87
CA LEU A 207 -16.79 11.34 -19.33
C LEU A 207 -16.35 12.79 -19.13
N PRO A 208 -16.37 13.63 -20.18
CA PRO A 208 -15.96 15.02 -20.11
C PRO A 208 -17.04 15.86 -19.41
N LEU A 209 -17.33 15.54 -18.15
CA LEU A 209 -18.03 16.43 -17.23
C LEU A 209 -16.97 17.38 -16.64
N ARG A 210 -16.46 18.24 -17.52
CA ARG A 210 -15.95 19.59 -17.23
C ARG A 210 -14.89 19.83 -16.14
N ASP A 211 -14.07 18.84 -15.76
CA ASP A 211 -12.97 19.03 -14.79
C ASP A 211 -11.56 18.82 -15.37
N VAL A 212 -11.35 19.19 -16.64
CA VAL A 212 -10.01 19.44 -17.20
C VAL A 212 -9.53 20.81 -16.74
N PHE A 213 -9.34 21.02 -15.44
CA PHE A 213 -8.70 22.23 -14.91
C PHE A 213 -7.82 21.90 -13.70
N ILE A 214 -6.66 21.31 -14.01
CA ILE A 214 -5.41 21.62 -13.30
C ILE A 214 -4.43 22.10 -14.38
N LEU A 215 -4.79 23.17 -15.10
CA LEU A 215 -3.89 24.06 -15.83
C LEU A 215 -4.75 25.23 -16.31
N VAL A 216 -4.30 26.46 -16.09
CA VAL A 216 -4.99 27.75 -16.35
C VAL A 216 -5.86 28.22 -15.18
N GLY A 217 -5.28 29.13 -14.39
CA GLY A 217 -5.89 29.86 -13.27
C GLY A 217 -4.87 30.16 -12.20
#